data_AF-A0A915LB46-F1
#
_entry.id   AF-A0A915LB46-F1
#
_cell.length_a   1.000
_cell.length_b   1.000
_cell.length_c   1.000
_cell.angle_alpha   90.00
_cell.angle_beta   90.00
_cell.angle_gamma   90.00
#
_symmetry.space_group_name_H-M   'P 1'
#
loop_
_entity.id
_entity.type
_entity.pdbx_description
1 polymer ?
#
loop_
_entity_poly.entity_id
_entity_poly.type
_entity_poly.pdbx_seq_one_letter_code
_entity_poly.pdbx_strand_id
1 'polypeptide(L)'
;MAPYRTFSPERVNAVLGVHVGLQYVNITLKGFPESNEDQRMDYNFRFGFYDAKSMQNDLREGLEKGLPFPVLTVIEYLSVDRAGFAWGRRYRL
;
A
#
# COMPACT_ATOMS: atom_id res chain seq x y z
N MET A 1 -15.68 0.35 0.56
CA MET A 1 -15.57 1.56 -0.29
C MET A 1 -14.52 2.49 0.30
N ALA A 2 -13.46 2.79 -0.44
CA ALA A 2 -12.36 3.64 0.03
C ALA A 2 -12.14 4.80 -0.97
N PRO A 3 -11.69 5.98 -0.51
CA PRO A 3 -11.37 7.09 -1.40
C PRO A 3 -10.21 6.70 -2.33
N TYR A 4 -10.31 7.02 -3.63
CA TYR A 4 -9.32 6.61 -4.63
C TYR A 4 -8.15 7.59 -4.76
N ARG A 5 -8.44 8.91 -4.83
CA ARG A 5 -7.45 9.96 -5.10
C ARG A 5 -7.71 11.21 -4.27
N THR A 6 -6.64 11.92 -3.91
CA THR A 6 -6.71 13.24 -3.26
C THR A 6 -7.56 14.20 -4.12
N PHE A 7 -8.45 14.96 -3.46
CA PHE A 7 -9.39 15.91 -4.09
C PHE A 7 -10.43 15.29 -5.04
N SER A 8 -10.60 13.96 -5.07
CA SER A 8 -11.72 13.31 -5.75
C SER A 8 -12.72 12.76 -4.73
N PRO A 9 -14.04 13.01 -4.89
CA PRO A 9 -15.07 12.34 -4.10
C PRO A 9 -15.30 10.89 -4.53
N GLU A 10 -14.63 10.42 -5.59
CA GLU A 10 -14.75 9.06 -6.11
C GLU A 10 -14.33 8.03 -5.07
N ARG A 11 -15.26 7.11 -4.81
CA ARG A 11 -15.02 5.94 -3.98
C ARG A 11 -14.93 4.75 -4.91
N VAL A 12 -13.83 4.02 -4.80
CA VAL A 12 -13.64 2.80 -5.57
C VAL A 12 -14.09 1.61 -4.72
N ASN A 13 -14.87 0.73 -5.35
CA ASN A 13 -15.13 -0.60 -4.83
C ASN A 13 -14.01 -1.53 -5.30
N ALA A 14 -13.07 -1.84 -4.42
CA ALA A 14 -11.91 -2.67 -4.72
C ALA A 14 -11.56 -3.59 -3.55
N VAL A 15 -10.93 -4.70 -3.88
CA VAL A 15 -10.27 -5.61 -2.96
C VAL A 15 -8.83 -5.13 -2.78
N LEU A 16 -8.49 -4.82 -1.53
CA LEU A 16 -7.11 -4.56 -1.12
C LEU A 16 -6.53 -5.84 -0.53
N GLY A 17 -5.45 -6.35 -1.13
CA GLY A 17 -4.71 -7.53 -0.66
C GLY A 17 -3.30 -7.14 -0.23
N VAL A 18 -2.83 -7.69 0.89
CA VAL A 18 -1.49 -7.44 1.42
C VAL A 18 -0.80 -8.78 1.61
N HIS A 19 0.30 -8.99 0.90
CA HIS A 19 1.10 -10.21 0.95
C HIS A 19 2.47 -9.87 1.52
N VAL A 20 2.73 -10.31 2.75
CA VAL A 20 3.97 -10.04 3.45
C VAL A 20 4.95 -11.19 3.21
N GLY A 21 6.03 -10.92 2.49
CA GLY A 21 7.15 -11.84 2.32
C GLY A 21 8.21 -11.67 3.42
N LEU A 22 9.37 -12.28 3.23
CA LEU A 22 10.49 -12.18 4.19
C LEU A 22 11.21 -10.83 4.16
N GLN A 23 11.28 -10.19 2.98
CA GLN A 23 12.02 -8.94 2.76
C GLN A 23 11.21 -7.84 2.08
N TYR A 24 10.02 -8.18 1.57
CA TYR A 24 9.18 -7.28 0.80
C TYR A 24 7.70 -7.53 1.09
N VAL A 25 6.89 -6.49 0.97
CA VAL A 25 5.42 -6.56 1.03
C VAL A 25 4.88 -6.24 -0.36
N ASN A 26 3.99 -7.09 -0.86
CA ASN A 26 3.23 -6.83 -2.07
C ASN A 26 1.81 -6.40 -1.70
N ILE A 27 1.40 -5.24 -2.18
CA ILE A 27 0.08 -4.67 -1.97
C ILE A 27 -0.63 -4.69 -3.32
N THR A 28 -1.77 -5.38 -3.38
CA THR A 28 -2.60 -5.48 -4.58
C THR A 28 -3.89 -4.71 -4.39
N LEU A 29 -4.24 -3.85 -5.35
CA LEU A 29 -5.53 -3.15 -5.37
C LEU A 29 -6.29 -3.59 -6.63
N LYS A 30 -7.37 -4.35 -6.43
CA LYS A 30 -8.18 -4.92 -7.50
C LYS A 30 -9.61 -4.36 -7.48
N GLY A 31 -9.96 -3.54 -8.46
CA GLY A 31 -11.33 -3.03 -8.62
C GLY A 31 -12.33 -4.14 -8.97
N PHE A 32 -13.56 -4.01 -8.49
CA PHE A 32 -14.67 -4.82 -9.01
C PHE A 32 -15.15 -4.22 -10.33
N PRO A 33 -15.36 -5.03 -11.38
CA PRO A 33 -15.89 -4.53 -12.63
C PRO A 33 -17.40 -4.26 -12.46
N GLU A 34 -17.76 -3.04 -12.05
CA GLU A 34 -19.14 -2.58 -12.18
C GLU A 34 -19.34 -2.12 -13.63
N SER A 35 -19.84 -3.03 -14.46
CA SER A 35 -20.48 -2.80 -15.77
C SER A 35 -19.92 -1.65 -16.62
N ASN A 36 -19.04 -2.02 -17.57
CA ASN A 36 -18.70 -1.27 -18.80
C ASN A 36 -17.79 -0.04 -18.72
N GLU A 37 -16.74 -0.04 -17.90
CA GLU A 37 -15.62 0.88 -18.15
C GLU A 37 -14.26 0.17 -18.09
N ASP A 38 -13.41 0.50 -19.06
CA ASP A 38 -12.03 0.05 -19.31
C ASP A 38 -11.04 0.25 -18.14
N GLN A 39 -11.51 0.61 -16.95
CA GLN A 39 -10.71 0.76 -15.75
C GLN A 39 -10.66 -0.55 -14.95
N ARG A 40 -10.05 -1.58 -15.53
CA ARG A 40 -9.60 -2.74 -14.75
C ARG A 40 -8.46 -2.30 -13.85
N MET A 41 -8.80 -1.75 -12.68
CA MET A 41 -7.84 -1.38 -11.64
C MET A 41 -7.20 -2.64 -11.09
N ASP A 42 -6.05 -3.05 -11.62
CA ASP A 42 -5.24 -4.16 -11.10
C ASP A 42 -3.82 -3.64 -10.86
N TYR A 43 -3.64 -3.02 -9.70
CA TYR A 43 -2.35 -2.45 -9.32
C TYR A 43 -1.63 -3.39 -8.37
N ASN A 44 -0.34 -3.62 -8.62
CA ASN A 44 0.55 -4.36 -7.74
C ASN A 44 1.74 -3.48 -7.35
N PHE A 45 1.85 -3.20 -6.06
CA PHE A 45 2.92 -2.41 -5.48
C PHE A 45 3.82 -3.29 -4.63
N ARG A 46 5.12 -3.13 -4.76
CA ARG A 46 6.11 -3.89 -4.00
C ARG A 46 6.99 -2.95 -3.21
N PHE A 47 7.03 -3.15 -1.90
CA PHE A 47 7.79 -2.31 -0.96
C PHE A 47 8.82 -3.16 -0.21
N GLY A 48 10.05 -2.68 -0.18
CA GLY A 48 11.16 -3.37 0.48
C GLY A 48 11.30 -2.92 1.93
N PHE A 49 11.55 -3.85 2.85
CA PHE A 49 11.74 -3.53 4.26
C PHE A 49 13.00 -4.13 4.88
N TYR A 50 13.99 -4.42 4.03
CA TYR A 50 15.31 -4.85 4.47
C TYR A 50 16.00 -3.82 5.39
N ASP A 51 15.70 -2.53 5.22
CA ASP A 51 16.17 -1.47 6.10
C ASP A 51 15.01 -0.69 6.73
N ALA A 52 15.19 -0.22 7.96
CA ALA A 52 14.17 0.54 8.68
C ALA A 52 13.79 1.85 7.95
N LYS A 53 14.73 2.40 7.18
CA LYS A 53 14.50 3.62 6.39
C LYS A 53 13.90 3.35 5.01
N SER A 54 13.98 2.12 4.49
CA SER A 54 13.49 1.82 3.14
C SER A 54 11.98 2.00 3.06
N MET A 55 11.22 1.53 4.05
CA MET A 55 9.77 1.76 4.10
C MET A 55 9.39 3.24 4.23
N GLN A 56 10.15 4.04 4.97
CA GLN A 56 9.86 5.47 5.11
C GLN A 56 10.14 6.24 3.81
N ASN A 57 11.20 5.86 3.09
CA ASN A 57 11.51 6.43 1.78
C ASN A 57 10.43 6.05 0.75
N ASP A 58 10.02 4.78 0.73
CA ASP A 58 8.95 4.28 -0.14
C ASP A 58 7.62 5.00 0.14
N LEU A 59 7.29 5.26 1.41
CA LEU A 59 6.11 6.04 1.80
C LEU A 59 6.19 7.48 1.25
N ARG A 60 7.35 8.13 1.39
CA ARG A 60 7.57 9.50 0.92
C ARG A 60 7.44 9.57 -0.60
N GLU A 61 8.02 8.61 -1.31
CA GLU A 61 7.91 8.51 -2.76
C GLU A 61 6.47 8.22 -3.20
N GLY A 62 5.75 7.36 -2.47
CA GLY A 62 4.34 7.08 -2.71
C GLY A 62 3.44 8.31 -2.56
N LEU A 63 3.72 9.15 -1.57
CA LEU A 63 3.03 10.42 -1.36
C LEU A 63 3.34 11.42 -2.49
N GLU A 64 4.61 11.55 -2.90
CA GLU A 64 5.01 12.41 -4.03
C GLU A 64 4.39 11.97 -5.35
N LYS A 65 4.26 10.66 -5.58
CA LYS A 65 3.63 10.10 -6.78
C LYS A 65 2.10 10.14 -6.76
N GLY A 66 1.49 10.38 -5.60
CA GLY A 66 0.04 10.39 -5.44
C GLY A 66 -0.59 9.00 -5.58
N LEU A 67 0.01 7.98 -4.95
CA LEU A 67 -0.56 6.63 -4.91
C LEU A 67 -1.98 6.61 -4.32
N PRO A 68 -2.82 5.62 -4.68
CA PRO A 68 -4.14 5.50 -4.11
C PRO A 68 -4.10 5.44 -2.59
N PHE A 69 -5.02 6.16 -1.95
CA PHE A 69 -5.09 6.29 -0.49
C PHE A 69 -5.04 4.92 0.25
N PRO A 70 -5.77 3.86 -0.18
CA PRO A 70 -5.75 2.57 0.50
C PRO A 70 -4.36 1.92 0.55
N VAL A 71 -3.54 2.17 -0.47
CA VAL A 71 -2.17 1.64 -0.54
C VAL A 71 -1.27 2.41 0.42
N LEU A 72 -1.38 3.73 0.44
CA LEU A 72 -0.64 4.60 1.36
C LEU A 72 -0.93 4.28 2.82
N THR A 73 -2.20 4.04 3.17
CA THR A 73 -2.59 3.66 4.54
C THR A 73 -1.89 2.38 5.02
N VAL A 74 -1.76 1.38 4.14
CA VAL A 74 -1.07 0.12 4.49
C VAL A 74 0.43 0.36 4.69
N ILE A 75 1.08 1.10 3.79
CA ILE A 75 2.51 1.41 3.91
C ILE A 75 2.77 2.22 5.18
N GLU A 76 1.95 3.23 5.44
CA GLU A 76 2.04 4.06 6.64
C GLU A 76 1.96 3.19 7.90
N TYR A 77 0.96 2.30 7.96
CA TYR A 77 0.80 1.36 9.06
C TYR A 77 2.02 0.46 9.27
N LEU A 78 2.63 -0.03 8.19
CA LEU A 78 3.82 -0.88 8.25
C LEU A 78 5.11 -0.09 8.58
N SER A 79 5.18 1.19 8.18
CA SER A 79 6.32 2.06 8.42
C SER A 79 6.40 2.58 9.87
N VAL A 80 5.26 2.63 10.57
CA VAL A 80 5.16 3.15 11.93
C VAL A 80 5.49 2.04 12.94
N ASP A 81 6.67 2.15 13.56
CA ASP A 81 7.19 1.25 14.61
C ASP A 81 6.27 1.13 15.85
N ARG A 82 5.18 1.91 15.94
CA ARG A 82 4.25 1.92 17.09
C ARG A 82 3.14 0.86 17.04
N ALA A 83 2.86 0.23 15.90
CA ALA A 83 1.73 -0.71 15.78
C ALA A 83 2.04 -2.17 16.18
N GLY A 84 3.20 -2.44 16.79
CA GLY A 84 3.61 -3.81 17.16
C GLY A 84 4.22 -4.63 16.01
N PHE A 85 4.29 -4.07 14.80
CA PHE A 85 4.98 -4.64 13.64
C PHE A 85 6.48 -4.29 13.64
N ALA A 86 7.19 -4.67 14.71
CA ALA A 86 8.63 -4.45 14.87
C ALA A 86 9.50 -5.38 13.99
N TRP A 87 9.16 -5.58 12.72
CA TRP A 87 9.84 -6.54 11.83
C TRP A 87 11.29 -6.14 11.53
N GLY A 88 11.56 -4.84 11.41
CA GLY A 88 12.93 -4.32 11.26
C GLY A 88 13.85 -4.56 12.47
N ARG A 89 13.30 -4.92 13.64
CA ARG A 89 14.09 -5.28 14.84
C ARG A 89 14.00 -6.76 15.21
N ARG A 90 12.87 -7.43 14.96
CA ARG A 90 12.64 -8.83 15.38
C ARG A 90 13.14 -9.88 14.39
N TYR A 91 13.34 -9.55 13.12
CA TYR A 91 13.90 -10.47 12.10
C TYR A 91 15.39 -10.20 11.78
N ARG A 92 16.07 -9.34 12.54
CA ARG A 92 17.53 -9.08 12.42
C ARG A 92 18.40 -10.03 13.26
N LEU A 93 17.85 -11.17 13.69
CA LEU A 93 18.61 -12.25 14.33
C LEU A 93 18.97 -13.33 13.31
#